data_AF-A0AAD9CZE1-F1
#
_entry.id   AF-A0AAD9CZE1-F1
#
_cell.length_a   1.000
_cell.length_b   1.000
_cell.length_c   1.000
_cell.angle_alpha   90.00
_cell.angle_beta   90.00
_cell.angle_gamma   90.00
#
_symmetry.space_group_name_H-M   'P 1'
#
loop_
_entity.id
_entity.type
_entity.pdbx_description
1 polymer ?
#
loop_
_entity_poly.entity_id
_entity_poly.type
_entity_poly.pdbx_seq_one_letter_code
_entity_poly.pdbx_strand_id
1 'polypeptide(L)'
;MLGLASTRPLWSTSFRGCSKAVLSSRPFQRSLTTRPAKPAFFFPSHRFHPFFAPSFRSFSSAAFAQAGTSAPRASAPTQRAIPKSLPNWLLGCSALVFGILVVGGLTRLTESGLSIVEWNLVTGIRPPITQAEWDEEWEKYKVSPEGVLMNSKIEMSEFKKIFYMEWAHRIGGRMLGLTFAIPAVYYMARYRLPRGLPTRLVALGLGIGAQGVIGWYMVKSGLEQEIIDTKGVPRVSQYRLAAHLSAALALYIGMLSTALSLRRDLKAPQINLNSAPLRRFKGLAHLAGAMVFLTAVSGAFVAGLDAGLVYNEFPTMGGKIVPDADELFDKRYAKSDADLWWRNIFENPVTAQFDHRLFATTTFGVLLSLPLIARVPSLRKVLPRATRRITDLTAVAAVSQVTLGITTLLYLVPIPLAAMHQAGSVVLLTCLTALGVSLRRPRAAVQLAKKL
;
A
#
# COMPACT_ATOMS: atom_id res chain seq x y z
N MET A 1 -21.50 54.85 25.98
CA MET A 1 -22.66 55.49 26.61
C MET A 1 -23.37 56.32 25.54
N LEU A 2 -24.67 56.06 25.35
CA LEU A 2 -25.73 56.87 24.68
C LEU A 2 -25.52 57.13 23.17
N GLY A 3 -26.32 56.60 22.22
CA GLY A 3 -27.80 56.66 22.05
C GLY A 3 -28.11 57.79 21.05
N LEU A 4 -28.90 57.71 19.97
CA LEU A 4 -30.17 57.01 19.68
C LEU A 4 -30.58 57.22 18.20
N ALA A 5 -31.36 56.26 17.65
CA ALA A 5 -32.52 56.42 16.72
C ALA A 5 -32.34 57.12 15.33
N SER A 6 -33.10 56.90 14.25
CA SER A 6 -34.19 56.03 13.77
C SER A 6 -34.35 56.40 12.27
N THR A 7 -34.59 55.53 11.28
CA THR A 7 -35.94 55.20 10.76
C THR A 7 -35.78 54.45 9.42
N ARG A 8 -36.66 53.46 9.18
CA ARG A 8 -37.00 52.91 7.85
C ARG A 8 -38.26 53.63 7.32
N PRO A 9 -38.57 53.54 6.01
CA PRO A 9 -39.71 52.69 5.58
C PRO A 9 -39.41 51.90 4.28
N LEU A 10 -39.75 50.61 4.16
CA LEU A 10 -41.04 50.02 3.72
C LEU A 10 -41.51 50.49 2.33
N TRP A 11 -41.35 49.62 1.32
CA TRP A 11 -42.32 49.44 0.24
C TRP A 11 -42.51 47.94 -0.03
N SER A 12 -43.78 47.54 0.03
CA SER A 12 -44.34 46.22 -0.23
C SER A 12 -45.24 46.27 -1.47
N THR A 13 -45.54 45.08 -2.00
CA THR A 13 -46.62 44.63 -2.91
C THR A 13 -46.09 44.18 -4.29
N SER A 14 -45.98 42.87 -4.55
CA SER A 14 -47.01 41.85 -4.83
C SER A 14 -47.60 41.99 -6.23
N PHE A 15 -47.39 41.00 -7.10
CA PHE A 15 -48.51 40.28 -7.76
C PHE A 15 -48.05 38.92 -8.38
N ARG A 16 -48.60 37.85 -7.79
CA ARG A 16 -49.14 36.59 -8.33
C ARG A 16 -48.65 36.07 -9.70
N GLY A 17 -48.17 34.82 -9.67
CA GLY A 17 -48.15 33.91 -10.81
C GLY A 17 -48.17 32.46 -10.31
N CYS A 18 -49.37 31.89 -10.20
CA CYS A 18 -49.63 30.53 -9.77
C CYS A 18 -49.46 29.57 -10.97
N SER A 19 -48.67 28.50 -10.83
CA SER A 19 -48.90 27.26 -11.58
C SER A 19 -48.35 26.07 -10.81
N LYS A 20 -49.30 25.31 -10.27
CA LYS A 20 -49.11 23.96 -9.74
C LYS A 20 -48.83 23.03 -10.92
N ALA A 21 -47.65 22.42 -10.97
CA ALA A 21 -47.40 21.26 -11.82
C ALA A 21 -47.62 19.99 -10.97
N VAL A 22 -48.58 19.20 -11.44
CA VAL A 22 -49.18 18.02 -10.84
C VAL A 22 -48.20 16.85 -10.81
N LEU A 23 -48.10 16.21 -9.65
CA LEU A 23 -47.57 14.86 -9.46
C LEU A 23 -48.38 13.86 -10.29
N SER A 24 -47.77 13.32 -11.34
CA SER A 24 -48.28 12.17 -12.09
C SER A 24 -47.52 10.92 -11.68
N SER A 25 -48.08 10.18 -10.73
CA SER A 25 -47.77 8.78 -10.48
C SER A 25 -48.31 7.92 -11.65
N ARG A 26 -47.44 7.29 -12.42
CA ARG A 26 -47.82 6.20 -13.33
C ARG A 26 -47.20 4.88 -12.84
N PRO A 27 -48.01 3.80 -12.72
CA PRO A 27 -47.54 2.51 -12.25
C PRO A 27 -46.78 1.80 -13.36
N PHE A 28 -45.56 1.35 -13.10
CA PHE A 28 -44.84 0.48 -14.03
C PHE A 28 -45.41 -0.94 -13.88
N GLN A 29 -46.24 -1.34 -14.84
CA GLN A 29 -46.78 -2.69 -14.98
C GLN A 29 -45.64 -3.71 -15.15
N ARG A 30 -45.69 -4.77 -14.35
CA ARG A 30 -44.94 -6.01 -14.57
C ARG A 30 -45.39 -6.64 -15.90
N SER A 31 -44.55 -6.53 -16.93
CA SER A 31 -44.66 -7.41 -18.09
C SER A 31 -44.05 -8.76 -17.74
N LEU A 32 -44.90 -9.79 -17.68
CA LEU A 32 -44.54 -11.19 -17.66
C LEU A 32 -44.00 -11.56 -19.04
N THR A 33 -42.68 -11.56 -19.20
CA THR A 33 -42.04 -12.18 -20.37
C THR A 33 -41.87 -13.67 -20.11
N THR A 34 -42.60 -14.44 -20.89
CA THR A 34 -42.53 -15.89 -21.01
C THR A 34 -41.13 -16.31 -21.47
N ARG A 35 -40.52 -17.26 -20.75
CA ARG A 35 -39.27 -17.93 -21.17
C ARG A 35 -39.54 -18.72 -22.46
N PRO A 36 -38.76 -18.56 -23.53
CA PRO A 36 -38.72 -19.58 -24.59
C PRO A 36 -38.00 -20.82 -24.06
N ALA A 37 -38.64 -21.97 -24.26
CA ALA A 37 -38.11 -23.29 -23.96
C ALA A 37 -36.82 -23.55 -24.76
N LYS A 38 -35.78 -24.09 -24.10
CA LYS A 38 -34.60 -24.60 -24.79
C LYS A 38 -34.96 -25.93 -25.47
N PRO A 39 -34.61 -26.16 -26.74
CA PRO A 39 -34.77 -27.46 -27.36
C PRO A 39 -33.82 -28.46 -26.69
N ALA A 40 -34.38 -29.61 -26.32
CA ALA A 40 -33.62 -30.75 -25.83
C ALA A 40 -32.82 -31.35 -27.01
N PHE A 41 -31.51 -31.15 -27.02
CA PHE A 41 -30.62 -31.91 -27.89
C PHE A 41 -30.46 -33.32 -27.34
N PHE A 42 -31.19 -34.24 -27.95
CA PHE A 42 -30.96 -35.68 -27.89
C PHE A 42 -29.56 -35.97 -28.45
N PHE A 43 -28.64 -36.43 -27.61
CA PHE A 43 -27.42 -37.08 -28.07
C PHE A 43 -27.68 -38.60 -28.10
N PRO A 44 -27.62 -39.27 -29.25
CA PRO A 44 -27.70 -40.72 -29.32
C PRO A 44 -26.42 -41.32 -28.71
N SER A 45 -26.60 -42.21 -27.75
CA SER A 45 -25.55 -43.02 -27.15
C SER A 45 -25.10 -44.11 -28.13
N HIS A 46 -24.13 -43.81 -28.97
CA HIS A 46 -23.43 -44.84 -29.74
C HIS A 46 -22.54 -45.66 -28.80
N ARG A 47 -23.03 -46.86 -28.44
CA ARG A 47 -22.21 -47.95 -27.91
C ARG A 47 -21.23 -48.38 -29.00
N PHE A 48 -19.96 -48.03 -28.84
CA PHE A 48 -18.90 -48.67 -29.61
C PHE A 48 -18.65 -50.07 -29.03
N HIS A 49 -19.09 -51.09 -29.76
CA HIS A 49 -18.59 -52.45 -29.62
C HIS A 49 -17.25 -52.56 -30.34
N PRO A 50 -16.14 -52.90 -29.67
CA PRO A 50 -14.99 -53.43 -30.38
C PRO A 50 -15.26 -54.90 -30.69
N PHE A 51 -15.71 -55.16 -31.91
CA PHE A 51 -15.49 -56.43 -32.59
C PHE A 51 -14.00 -56.49 -32.94
N PHE A 52 -13.23 -57.31 -32.21
CA PHE A 52 -12.07 -58.07 -32.69
C PHE A 52 -11.47 -58.78 -31.46
N ALA A 53 -11.85 -60.04 -31.28
CA ALA A 53 -11.21 -60.95 -30.34
C ALA A 53 -10.21 -61.81 -31.13
N PRO A 54 -8.90 -61.67 -30.92
CA PRO A 54 -7.97 -62.69 -31.34
C PRO A 54 -7.93 -63.78 -30.26
N SER A 55 -8.29 -64.99 -30.64
CA SER A 55 -8.12 -66.19 -29.82
C SER A 55 -6.63 -66.46 -29.62
N PHE A 56 -6.11 -66.20 -28.42
CA PHE A 56 -4.81 -66.72 -28.03
C PHE A 56 -5.01 -67.89 -27.06
N ARG A 57 -4.60 -69.07 -27.54
CA ARG A 57 -4.51 -70.31 -26.78
C ARG A 57 -3.74 -70.06 -25.48
N SER A 58 -4.29 -70.53 -24.38
CA SER A 58 -3.56 -70.66 -23.11
C SER A 58 -2.41 -71.64 -23.33
N PHE A 59 -1.20 -71.11 -23.50
CA PHE A 59 0.02 -71.88 -23.33
C PHE A 59 0.48 -71.68 -21.90
N SER A 60 0.40 -72.74 -21.10
CA SER A 60 1.12 -72.84 -19.82
C SER A 60 2.61 -72.78 -20.11
N SER A 61 3.21 -71.59 -20.00
CA SER A 61 4.65 -71.42 -19.94
C SER A 61 5.08 -71.45 -18.48
N ALA A 62 5.79 -72.52 -18.13
CA ALA A 62 6.49 -72.69 -16.86
C ALA A 62 7.32 -71.43 -16.53
N ALA A 63 7.38 -71.12 -15.24
CA ALA A 63 8.12 -70.01 -14.69
C ALA A 63 9.59 -70.04 -15.14
N PHE A 64 9.96 -69.10 -16.01
CA PHE A 64 11.34 -68.66 -16.12
C PHE A 64 11.46 -67.38 -15.28
N ALA A 65 12.14 -67.51 -14.15
CA ALA A 65 12.54 -66.38 -13.32
C ALA A 65 13.52 -65.51 -14.11
N GLN A 66 12.99 -64.54 -14.85
CA GLN A 66 13.79 -63.44 -15.37
C GLN A 66 14.06 -62.49 -14.21
N ALA A 67 15.29 -62.52 -13.71
CA ALA A 67 15.80 -61.50 -12.80
C ALA A 67 15.86 -60.16 -13.57
N GLY A 68 14.71 -59.51 -13.67
CA GLY A 68 14.62 -58.12 -14.05
C GLY A 68 15.24 -57.32 -12.92
N THR A 69 16.45 -56.81 -13.14
CA THR A 69 17.01 -55.72 -12.37
C THR A 69 16.05 -54.53 -12.52
N SER A 70 15.11 -54.40 -11.58
CA SER A 70 14.32 -53.20 -11.43
C SER A 70 15.30 -52.09 -11.05
N ALA A 71 15.76 -51.33 -12.05
CA ALA A 71 16.42 -50.07 -11.79
C ALA A 71 15.50 -49.28 -10.84
N PRO A 72 16.02 -48.75 -9.72
CA PRO A 72 15.19 -48.06 -8.76
C PRO A 72 14.55 -46.89 -9.50
N ARG A 73 13.22 -46.92 -9.61
CA ARG A 73 12.43 -45.80 -10.14
C ARG A 73 12.81 -44.62 -9.25
N ALA A 74 13.60 -43.69 -9.77
CA ALA A 74 14.10 -42.55 -9.02
C ALA A 74 12.91 -41.94 -8.28
N SER A 75 12.91 -42.06 -6.95
CA SER A 75 11.84 -41.54 -6.13
C SER A 75 11.76 -40.05 -6.43
N ALA A 76 10.62 -39.60 -6.95
CA ALA A 76 10.39 -38.18 -7.17
C ALA A 76 10.76 -37.47 -5.86
N PRO A 77 11.60 -36.41 -5.89
CA PRO A 77 12.19 -35.86 -4.69
C PRO A 77 11.10 -35.54 -3.68
N THR A 78 11.11 -36.26 -2.55
CA THR A 78 10.12 -36.11 -1.48
C THR A 78 10.16 -34.65 -1.04
N GLN A 79 9.12 -33.88 -1.39
CA GLN A 79 9.10 -32.45 -1.13
C GLN A 79 9.12 -32.21 0.38
N ARG A 80 10.12 -31.45 0.84
CA ARG A 80 10.39 -31.23 2.26
C ARG A 80 9.34 -30.30 2.90
N ALA A 81 9.08 -30.49 4.19
CA ALA A 81 8.24 -29.60 4.99
C ALA A 81 8.81 -28.16 5.06
N ILE A 82 7.95 -27.17 5.33
CA ILE A 82 8.30 -25.75 5.32
C ILE A 82 9.40 -25.45 6.37
N PRO A 83 10.54 -24.86 5.97
CA PRO A 83 11.62 -24.56 6.90
C PRO A 83 11.35 -23.27 7.69
N LYS A 84 11.92 -23.17 8.90
CA LYS A 84 11.86 -21.93 9.72
C LYS A 84 12.54 -20.73 9.04
N SER A 85 13.43 -20.97 8.08
CA SER A 85 14.12 -19.93 7.32
C SER A 85 13.19 -19.13 6.41
N LEU A 86 12.11 -19.74 5.90
CA LEU A 86 11.18 -19.08 4.96
C LEU A 86 10.48 -17.85 5.57
N PRO A 87 9.84 -17.93 6.75
CA PRO A 87 9.28 -16.73 7.36
C PRO A 87 10.34 -15.74 7.85
N ASN A 88 11.56 -16.19 8.20
CA ASN A 88 12.64 -15.29 8.60
C ASN A 88 13.14 -14.45 7.44
N TRP A 89 13.28 -15.09 6.27
CA TRP A 89 13.60 -14.42 5.01
C TRP A 89 12.56 -13.35 4.65
N LEU A 90 11.25 -13.68 4.71
CA LEU A 90 10.20 -12.69 4.45
C LEU A 90 10.20 -11.53 5.46
N LEU A 91 10.57 -11.76 6.72
CA LEU A 91 10.78 -10.67 7.67
C LEU A 91 12.00 -9.82 7.30
N GLY A 92 13.08 -10.43 6.83
CA GLY A 92 14.24 -9.71 6.28
C GLY A 92 13.84 -8.83 5.10
N CYS A 93 13.08 -9.35 4.13
CA CYS A 93 12.53 -8.55 3.03
C CYS A 93 11.61 -7.44 3.53
N SER A 94 10.76 -7.70 4.53
CA SER A 94 9.89 -6.68 5.11
C SER A 94 10.70 -5.56 5.78
N ALA A 95 11.77 -5.90 6.50
CA ALA A 95 12.68 -4.92 7.10
C ALA A 95 13.43 -4.11 6.04
N LEU A 96 13.82 -4.75 4.92
CA LEU A 96 14.42 -4.05 3.79
C LEU A 96 13.44 -3.07 3.14
N VAL A 97 12.17 -3.46 2.93
CA VAL A 97 11.11 -2.56 2.44
C VAL A 97 10.90 -1.40 3.41
N PHE A 98 10.92 -1.64 4.72
CA PHE A 98 10.86 -0.57 5.73
C PHE A 98 12.01 0.44 5.54
N GLY A 99 13.24 -0.05 5.40
CA GLY A 99 14.41 0.80 5.15
C GLY A 99 14.29 1.60 3.86
N ILE A 100 13.84 0.96 2.76
CA ILE A 100 13.60 1.62 1.47
C ILE A 100 12.54 2.71 1.61
N LEU A 101 11.45 2.47 2.34
CA LEU A 101 10.43 3.48 2.60
C LEU A 101 11.02 4.71 3.31
N VAL A 102 11.90 4.52 4.31
CA VAL A 102 12.55 5.64 5.01
C VAL A 102 13.50 6.40 4.08
N VAL A 103 14.37 5.69 3.36
CA VAL A 103 15.33 6.31 2.42
C VAL A 103 14.60 7.01 1.27
N GLY A 104 13.50 6.46 0.77
CA GLY A 104 12.65 7.10 -0.24
C GLY A 104 11.97 8.36 0.28
N GLY A 105 11.53 8.36 1.54
CA GLY A 105 11.06 9.57 2.22
C GLY A 105 12.12 10.65 2.31
N LEU A 106 13.33 10.27 2.73
CA LEU A 106 14.49 11.18 2.76
C LEU A 106 14.79 11.74 1.36
N THR A 107 14.82 10.89 0.33
CA THR A 107 15.04 11.28 -1.07
C THR A 107 14.05 12.36 -1.53
N ARG A 108 12.78 12.28 -1.09
CA ARG A 108 11.79 13.33 -1.37
C ARG A 108 12.04 14.60 -0.55
N LEU A 109 12.32 14.45 0.75
CA LEU A 109 12.52 15.57 1.68
C LEU A 109 13.81 16.36 1.43
N THR A 110 14.82 15.73 0.84
CA THR A 110 16.08 16.35 0.41
C THR A 110 16.06 16.76 -1.06
N GLU A 111 14.89 16.70 -1.73
CA GLU A 111 14.72 17.06 -3.15
C GLU A 111 15.76 16.40 -4.05
N SER A 112 16.04 15.11 -3.78
CA SER A 112 17.07 14.35 -4.48
C SER A 112 16.49 13.41 -5.52
N GLY A 113 15.17 13.37 -5.68
CA GLY A 113 14.47 12.36 -6.48
C GLY A 113 14.65 12.46 -7.99
N LEU A 114 15.31 13.50 -8.50
CA LEU A 114 15.55 13.77 -9.92
C LEU A 114 17.04 13.95 -10.25
N SER A 115 17.93 13.64 -9.32
CA SER A 115 19.39 13.77 -9.47
C SER A 115 20.02 12.77 -10.44
N ILE A 116 19.39 11.61 -10.66
CA ILE A 116 19.82 10.56 -11.60
C ILE A 116 18.83 10.52 -12.77
N VAL A 117 19.24 11.14 -13.88
CA VAL A 117 18.38 11.33 -15.06
C VAL A 117 18.18 10.07 -15.90
N GLU A 118 19.09 9.10 -15.79
CA GLU A 118 19.04 7.86 -16.56
C GLU A 118 18.43 6.69 -15.80
N TRP A 119 17.76 5.80 -16.53
CA TRP A 119 17.25 4.54 -16.00
C TRP A 119 18.15 3.37 -16.40
N ASN A 120 19.22 3.18 -15.64
CA ASN A 120 20.18 2.10 -15.85
C ASN A 120 19.89 0.92 -14.91
N LEU A 121 19.27 -0.16 -15.43
CA LEU A 121 18.84 -1.31 -14.62
C LEU A 121 20.02 -2.05 -13.97
N VAL A 122 21.09 -2.30 -14.73
CA VAL A 122 22.25 -3.11 -14.30
C VAL A 122 23.49 -2.24 -14.04
N THR A 123 23.86 -1.37 -14.97
CA THR A 123 25.07 -0.53 -14.87
C THR A 123 24.98 0.47 -13.72
N GLY A 124 23.79 0.94 -13.37
CA GLY A 124 23.55 1.86 -12.25
C GLY A 124 23.65 1.23 -10.85
N ILE A 125 24.19 0.01 -10.72
CA ILE A 125 24.47 -0.59 -9.39
C ILE A 125 25.69 0.06 -8.74
N ARG A 126 26.74 0.31 -9.54
CA ARG A 126 27.96 0.97 -9.07
C ARG A 126 27.79 2.49 -9.23
N PRO A 127 28.01 3.31 -8.19
CA PRO A 127 28.02 4.75 -8.34
C PRO A 127 29.30 5.20 -9.08
N PRO A 128 29.36 6.45 -9.58
CA PRO A 128 30.58 7.04 -10.09
C PRO A 128 31.70 7.04 -9.03
N ILE A 129 32.91 6.65 -9.42
CA ILE A 129 34.08 6.55 -8.51
C ILE A 129 35.21 7.46 -8.99
N THR A 130 35.38 7.61 -10.31
CA THR A 130 36.42 8.48 -10.88
C THR A 130 35.88 9.89 -11.08
N GLN A 131 36.77 10.88 -11.17
CA GLN A 131 36.37 12.27 -11.43
C GLN A 131 35.67 12.40 -12.79
N ALA A 132 36.18 11.74 -13.83
CA ALA A 132 35.56 11.75 -15.16
C ALA A 132 34.13 11.19 -15.16
N GLU A 133 33.86 10.11 -14.41
CA GLU A 133 32.50 9.57 -14.26
C GLU A 133 31.57 10.55 -13.52
N TRP A 134 32.10 11.27 -12.52
CA TRP A 134 31.35 12.31 -11.82
C TRP A 134 31.04 13.50 -12.73
N ASP A 135 31.99 13.91 -13.56
CA ASP A 135 31.81 15.00 -14.51
C ASP A 135 30.72 14.64 -15.54
N GLU A 136 30.70 13.41 -16.03
CA GLU A 136 29.66 12.94 -16.97
C GLU A 136 28.24 13.03 -16.37
N GLU A 137 28.03 12.49 -15.17
CA GLU A 137 26.73 12.55 -14.49
C GLU A 137 26.34 13.99 -14.13
N TRP A 138 27.32 14.83 -13.81
CA TRP A 138 27.10 16.24 -13.53
C TRP A 138 26.66 17.03 -14.77
N GLU A 139 27.28 16.80 -15.93
CA GLU A 139 26.85 17.42 -17.18
C GLU A 139 25.40 17.05 -17.53
N LYS A 140 25.03 15.77 -17.34
CA LYS A 140 23.65 15.31 -17.51
C LYS A 140 22.68 16.01 -16.57
N TYR A 141 23.07 16.18 -15.30
CA TYR A 141 22.22 16.82 -14.29
C TYR A 141 22.03 18.32 -14.54
N LYS A 142 23.08 19.05 -14.94
CA LYS A 142 23.01 20.51 -15.19
C LYS A 142 21.98 20.90 -16.25
N VAL A 143 21.72 20.03 -17.22
CA VAL A 143 20.73 20.25 -18.29
C VAL A 143 19.35 19.68 -17.97
N SER A 144 19.17 19.07 -16.79
CA SER A 144 17.87 18.59 -16.32
C SER A 144 16.98 19.74 -15.84
N PRO A 145 15.64 19.57 -15.80
CA PRO A 145 14.74 20.60 -15.27
C PRO A 145 15.09 21.03 -13.83
N GLU A 146 15.44 20.09 -12.95
CA GLU A 146 15.85 20.39 -11.57
C GLU A 146 17.17 21.16 -11.52
N GLY A 147 18.17 20.73 -12.30
CA GLY A 147 19.46 21.42 -12.42
C GLY A 147 19.35 22.84 -12.96
N VAL A 148 18.48 23.09 -13.94
CA VAL A 148 18.31 24.42 -14.55
C VAL A 148 17.48 25.35 -13.65
N LEU A 149 16.35 24.87 -13.11
CA LEU A 149 15.36 25.74 -12.46
C LEU A 149 15.56 25.88 -10.94
N MET A 150 16.02 24.83 -10.25
CA MET A 150 16.16 24.84 -8.79
C MET A 150 17.61 24.87 -8.34
N ASN A 151 18.48 24.15 -9.05
CA ASN A 151 19.82 23.80 -8.59
C ASN A 151 20.93 24.38 -9.50
N SER A 152 20.69 25.55 -10.11
CA SER A 152 21.63 26.17 -11.06
C SER A 152 22.91 26.72 -10.43
N LYS A 153 22.96 26.81 -9.10
CA LYS A 153 24.08 27.39 -8.34
C LYS A 153 24.77 26.40 -7.40
N ILE A 154 24.36 25.14 -7.39
CA ILE A 154 24.97 24.16 -6.51
C ILE A 154 26.30 23.67 -7.07
N GLU A 155 27.21 23.32 -6.17
CA GLU A 155 28.52 22.79 -6.53
C GLU A 155 28.49 21.27 -6.69
N MET A 156 29.51 20.70 -7.36
CA MET A 156 29.69 19.24 -7.50
C MET A 156 29.60 18.48 -6.17
N SER A 157 30.06 19.09 -5.06
CA SER A 157 30.00 18.48 -3.74
C SER A 157 28.57 18.32 -3.21
N GLU A 158 27.67 19.23 -3.57
CA GLU A 158 26.25 19.18 -3.21
C GLU A 158 25.50 18.20 -4.11
N PHE A 159 25.82 18.19 -5.41
CA PHE A 159 25.33 17.19 -6.35
C PHE A 159 25.59 15.77 -5.89
N LYS A 160 26.82 15.47 -5.44
CA LYS A 160 27.16 14.14 -4.90
C LYS A 160 26.23 13.74 -3.75
N LYS A 161 25.81 14.67 -2.88
CA LYS A 161 24.92 14.37 -1.74
C LYS A 161 23.54 13.94 -2.22
N ILE A 162 22.93 14.70 -3.14
CA ILE A 162 21.60 14.36 -3.70
C ILE A 162 21.67 13.07 -4.53
N PHE A 163 22.74 12.91 -5.32
CA PHE A 163 22.99 11.70 -6.11
C PHE A 163 23.06 10.45 -5.22
N TYR A 164 23.86 10.49 -4.14
CA TYR A 164 24.01 9.34 -3.25
C TYR A 164 22.70 8.98 -2.53
N MET A 165 21.87 9.96 -2.20
CA MET A 165 20.56 9.71 -1.58
C MET A 165 19.64 8.94 -2.54
N GLU A 166 19.54 9.42 -3.78
CA GLU A 166 18.72 8.76 -4.80
C GLU A 166 19.28 7.39 -5.18
N TRP A 167 20.61 7.30 -5.35
CA TRP A 167 21.30 6.04 -5.60
C TRP A 167 21.01 5.04 -4.49
N ALA A 168 21.11 5.41 -3.21
CA ALA A 168 20.84 4.52 -2.08
C ALA A 168 19.40 4.00 -2.11
N HIS A 169 18.42 4.86 -2.43
CA HIS A 169 17.03 4.44 -2.58
C HIS A 169 16.86 3.42 -3.73
N ARG A 170 17.42 3.71 -4.91
CA ARG A 170 17.35 2.84 -6.10
C ARG A 170 18.07 1.50 -5.87
N ILE A 171 19.23 1.51 -5.21
CA ILE A 171 19.96 0.28 -4.84
C ILE A 171 19.17 -0.55 -3.85
N GLY A 172 18.54 0.07 -2.85
CA GLY A 172 17.64 -0.63 -1.94
C GLY A 172 16.56 -1.42 -2.70
N GLY A 173 15.91 -0.79 -3.68
CA GLY A 173 14.92 -1.45 -4.55
C GLY A 173 15.49 -2.65 -5.33
N ARG A 174 16.69 -2.52 -5.91
CA ARG A 174 17.37 -3.62 -6.62
C ARG A 174 17.74 -4.77 -5.67
N MET A 175 18.28 -4.45 -4.50
CA MET A 175 18.61 -5.42 -3.46
C MET A 175 17.35 -6.17 -3.02
N LEU A 176 16.21 -5.50 -2.87
CA LEU A 176 14.94 -6.15 -2.56
C LEU A 176 14.53 -7.13 -3.66
N GLY A 177 14.64 -6.74 -4.93
CA GLY A 177 14.37 -7.62 -6.08
C GLY A 177 15.17 -8.92 -6.02
N LEU A 178 16.50 -8.82 -5.84
CA LEU A 178 17.39 -9.98 -5.79
C LEU A 178 17.17 -10.83 -4.53
N THR A 179 17.15 -10.19 -3.36
CA THR A 179 16.98 -10.88 -2.06
C THR A 179 15.61 -11.51 -1.92
N PHE A 180 14.60 -11.05 -2.68
CA PHE A 180 13.31 -11.71 -2.75
C PHE A 180 13.26 -12.81 -3.82
N ALA A 181 13.63 -12.50 -5.07
CA ALA A 181 13.41 -13.41 -6.19
C ALA A 181 14.17 -14.73 -6.04
N ILE A 182 15.46 -14.67 -5.67
CA ILE A 182 16.31 -15.88 -5.58
C ILE A 182 15.78 -16.85 -4.51
N PRO A 183 15.54 -16.43 -3.25
CA PRO A 183 15.00 -17.36 -2.25
C PRO A 183 13.55 -17.76 -2.55
N ALA A 184 12.73 -16.89 -3.16
CA ALA A 184 11.36 -17.25 -3.54
C ALA A 184 11.33 -18.44 -4.51
N VAL A 185 12.13 -18.39 -5.57
CA VAL A 185 12.27 -19.49 -6.54
C VAL A 185 12.81 -20.75 -5.86
N TYR A 186 13.86 -20.61 -5.05
CA TYR A 186 14.41 -21.72 -4.28
C TYR A 186 13.37 -22.40 -3.38
N TYR A 187 12.58 -21.61 -2.62
CA TYR A 187 11.57 -22.16 -1.73
C TYR A 187 10.43 -22.85 -2.49
N MET A 188 9.98 -22.27 -3.61
CA MET A 188 8.93 -22.85 -4.46
C MET A 188 9.38 -24.14 -5.15
N ALA A 189 10.65 -24.23 -5.55
CA ALA A 189 11.20 -25.43 -6.18
C ALA A 189 11.50 -26.56 -5.17
N ARG A 190 11.95 -26.22 -3.96
CA ARG A 190 12.49 -27.21 -3.01
C ARG A 190 11.49 -27.77 -2.01
N TYR A 191 10.44 -27.02 -1.65
CA TYR A 191 9.56 -27.34 -0.53
C TYR A 191 8.08 -27.45 -0.94
N ARG A 192 7.32 -28.26 -0.20
CA ARG A 192 5.87 -28.39 -0.39
C ARG A 192 5.14 -27.23 0.27
N LEU A 193 4.98 -26.14 -0.45
CA LEU A 193 4.29 -24.95 0.08
C LEU A 193 2.77 -25.17 0.17
N PRO A 194 2.10 -24.63 1.20
CA PRO A 194 0.65 -24.76 1.36
C PRO A 194 -0.08 -24.03 0.23
N ARG A 195 -1.28 -24.52 -0.12
CA ARG A 195 -2.09 -23.95 -1.20
C ARG A 195 -2.23 -22.43 -1.06
N GLY A 196 -1.98 -21.72 -2.15
CA GLY A 196 -2.02 -20.26 -2.26
C GLY A 196 -0.77 -19.52 -1.78
N LEU A 197 0.18 -20.15 -1.06
CA LEU A 197 1.45 -19.49 -0.73
C LEU A 197 2.30 -19.23 -1.98
N PRO A 198 2.47 -20.19 -2.94
CA PRO A 198 3.20 -19.91 -4.18
C PRO A 198 2.61 -18.74 -4.95
N THR A 199 1.29 -18.73 -5.18
CA THR A 199 0.59 -17.62 -5.86
C THR A 199 0.83 -16.29 -5.15
N ARG A 200 0.85 -16.29 -3.82
CA ARG A 200 1.14 -15.08 -3.03
C ARG A 200 2.60 -14.62 -3.18
N LEU A 201 3.56 -15.54 -3.21
CA LEU A 201 4.97 -15.20 -3.45
C LEU A 201 5.18 -14.64 -4.86
N VAL A 202 4.53 -15.23 -5.87
CA VAL A 202 4.53 -14.70 -7.24
C VAL A 202 3.92 -13.31 -7.29
N ALA A 203 2.75 -13.10 -6.67
CA ALA A 203 2.11 -11.79 -6.61
C ALA A 203 2.99 -10.72 -5.93
N LEU A 204 3.67 -11.08 -4.83
CA LEU A 204 4.64 -10.20 -4.19
C LEU A 204 5.84 -9.89 -5.11
N GLY A 205 6.37 -10.89 -5.81
CA GLY A 205 7.46 -10.70 -6.78
C GLY A 205 7.06 -9.79 -7.94
N LEU A 206 5.88 -9.98 -8.52
CA LEU A 206 5.31 -9.11 -9.53
C LEU A 206 5.11 -7.69 -9.00
N GLY A 207 4.64 -7.55 -7.76
CA GLY A 207 4.50 -6.24 -7.12
C GLY A 207 5.83 -5.53 -6.91
N ILE A 208 6.92 -6.23 -6.57
CA ILE A 208 8.28 -5.64 -6.51
C ILE A 208 8.71 -5.15 -7.90
N GLY A 209 8.47 -5.93 -8.95
CA GLY A 209 8.73 -5.49 -10.32
C GLY A 209 7.91 -4.25 -10.71
N ALA A 210 6.62 -4.25 -10.37
CA ALA A 210 5.72 -3.12 -10.59
C ALA A 210 6.16 -1.86 -9.81
N GLN A 211 6.75 -2.00 -8.62
CA GLN A 211 7.34 -0.87 -7.88
C GLN A 211 8.45 -0.19 -8.66
N GLY A 212 9.33 -0.97 -9.31
CA GLY A 212 10.35 -0.43 -10.20
C GLY A 212 9.72 0.39 -11.34
N VAL A 213 8.69 -0.16 -12.01
CA VAL A 213 7.99 0.54 -13.10
C VAL A 213 7.31 1.82 -12.62
N ILE A 214 6.62 1.78 -11.47
CA ILE A 214 5.96 2.97 -10.89
C ILE A 214 7.02 4.01 -10.49
N GLY A 215 8.14 3.59 -9.89
CA GLY A 215 9.25 4.47 -9.53
C GLY A 215 9.88 5.15 -10.75
N TRP A 216 10.09 4.42 -11.84
CA TRP A 216 10.53 5.00 -13.12
C TRP A 216 9.54 6.05 -13.63
N TYR A 217 8.25 5.70 -13.69
CA TYR A 217 7.20 6.61 -14.14
C TYR A 217 7.11 7.87 -13.28
N MET A 218 7.35 7.74 -11.98
CA MET A 218 7.40 8.82 -11.01
C MET A 218 8.56 9.78 -11.25
N VAL A 219 9.77 9.27 -11.53
CA VAL A 219 10.95 10.12 -11.84
C VAL A 219 10.80 10.75 -13.22
N LYS A 220 10.35 9.98 -14.22
CA LYS A 220 10.19 10.47 -15.60
C LYS A 220 9.34 11.74 -15.69
N SER A 221 8.30 11.90 -14.87
CA SER A 221 7.51 13.16 -14.83
C SER A 221 8.34 14.40 -14.58
N GLY A 222 9.34 14.31 -13.70
CA GLY A 222 10.11 15.47 -13.27
C GLY A 222 11.21 15.86 -14.26
N LEU A 223 11.42 15.05 -15.29
CA LEU A 223 12.47 15.24 -16.30
C LEU A 223 11.91 15.72 -17.65
N GLU A 224 10.61 16.02 -17.73
CA GLU A 224 9.96 16.48 -18.96
C GLU A 224 10.41 17.92 -19.31
N GLN A 225 10.85 18.13 -20.56
CA GLN A 225 11.39 19.42 -21.02
C GLN A 225 10.35 20.56 -21.01
N GLU A 226 9.07 20.23 -21.16
CA GLU A 226 7.94 21.18 -21.05
C GLU A 226 7.95 21.95 -19.72
N ILE A 227 8.54 21.38 -18.66
CA ILE A 227 8.67 22.05 -17.35
C ILE A 227 9.58 23.28 -17.47
N ILE A 228 10.64 23.21 -18.27
CA ILE A 228 11.55 24.34 -18.52
C ILE A 228 10.81 25.42 -19.32
N ASP A 229 10.10 25.01 -20.38
CA ASP A 229 9.38 25.92 -21.28
C ASP A 229 8.28 26.70 -20.55
N THR A 230 7.57 26.04 -19.64
CA THR A 230 6.48 26.63 -18.85
C THR A 230 6.95 27.28 -17.55
N LYS A 231 8.25 27.18 -17.21
CA LYS A 231 8.82 27.53 -15.90
C LYS A 231 8.05 26.90 -14.73
N GLY A 232 7.59 25.67 -14.92
CA GLY A 232 6.94 24.88 -13.88
C GLY A 232 7.92 24.46 -12.78
N VAL A 233 7.40 24.02 -11.63
CA VAL A 233 8.25 23.46 -10.56
C VAL A 233 8.67 22.03 -10.96
N PRO A 234 9.97 21.73 -11.12
CA PRO A 234 10.45 20.40 -11.48
C PRO A 234 10.35 19.47 -10.26
N ARG A 235 9.16 18.93 -10.03
CA ARG A 235 8.90 17.99 -8.95
C ARG A 235 8.11 16.79 -9.43
N VAL A 236 8.28 15.70 -8.71
CA VAL A 236 7.46 14.51 -8.89
C VAL A 236 6.00 14.85 -8.58
N SER A 237 5.10 14.48 -9.48
CA SER A 237 3.65 14.62 -9.26
C SER A 237 3.21 13.92 -7.96
N GLN A 238 2.47 14.64 -7.10
CA GLN A 238 1.94 14.12 -5.85
C GLN A 238 1.07 12.87 -6.05
N TYR A 239 0.39 12.75 -7.21
CA TYR A 239 -0.35 11.55 -7.59
C TYR A 239 0.56 10.34 -7.77
N ARG A 240 1.70 10.52 -8.45
CA ARG A 240 2.67 9.44 -8.71
C ARG A 240 3.39 9.07 -7.42
N LEU A 241 3.75 10.06 -6.60
CA LEU A 241 4.31 9.85 -5.25
C LEU A 241 3.36 9.03 -4.36
N ALA A 242 2.09 9.45 -4.27
CA ALA A 242 1.07 8.76 -3.48
C ALA A 242 0.83 7.32 -4.00
N ALA A 243 0.79 7.12 -5.32
CA ALA A 243 0.65 5.79 -5.93
C ALA A 243 1.86 4.89 -5.61
N HIS A 244 3.08 5.41 -5.73
CA HIS A 244 4.30 4.69 -5.42
C HIS A 244 4.34 4.27 -3.95
N LEU A 245 4.11 5.21 -3.03
CA LEU A 245 4.04 4.94 -1.59
C LEU A 245 2.94 3.92 -1.26
N SER A 246 1.73 4.09 -1.81
CA SER A 246 0.61 3.17 -1.58
C SER A 246 0.96 1.74 -1.93
N ALA A 247 1.56 1.53 -3.10
CA ALA A 247 1.95 0.20 -3.55
C ALA A 247 3.15 -0.35 -2.74
N ALA A 248 4.07 0.49 -2.28
CA ALA A 248 5.16 0.08 -1.38
C ALA A 248 4.64 -0.35 0.00
N LEU A 249 3.70 0.40 0.59
CA LEU A 249 3.03 0.05 1.84
C LEU A 249 2.21 -1.24 1.70
N ALA A 250 1.53 -1.44 0.56
CA ALA A 250 0.79 -2.67 0.28
C ALA A 250 1.72 -3.90 0.19
N LEU A 251 2.88 -3.76 -0.46
CA LEU A 251 3.92 -4.79 -0.48
C LEU A 251 4.47 -5.08 0.91
N TYR A 252 4.77 -4.05 1.69
CA TYR A 252 5.22 -4.17 3.07
C TYR A 252 4.24 -4.99 3.92
N ILE A 253 2.96 -4.59 3.93
CA ILE A 253 1.88 -5.29 4.64
C ILE A 253 1.74 -6.73 4.11
N GLY A 254 1.84 -6.92 2.79
CA GLY A 254 1.78 -8.20 2.12
C GLY A 254 2.87 -9.18 2.58
N MET A 255 4.13 -8.73 2.60
CA MET A 255 5.29 -9.52 3.04
C MET A 255 5.21 -9.79 4.54
N LEU A 256 5.00 -8.75 5.36
CA LEU A 256 4.98 -8.84 6.81
C LEU A 256 3.85 -9.77 7.28
N SER A 257 2.64 -9.58 6.77
CA SER A 257 1.50 -10.42 7.14
C SER A 257 1.70 -11.88 6.72
N THR A 258 2.37 -12.14 5.59
CA THR A 258 2.73 -13.50 5.16
C THR A 258 3.74 -14.12 6.12
N ALA A 259 4.81 -13.40 6.44
CA ALA A 259 5.86 -13.85 7.35
C ALA A 259 5.30 -14.18 8.75
N LEU A 260 4.55 -13.25 9.34
CA LEU A 260 3.95 -13.41 10.66
C LEU A 260 2.90 -14.54 10.68
N SER A 261 2.09 -14.67 9.62
CA SER A 261 1.12 -15.76 9.50
C SER A 261 1.81 -17.12 9.48
N LEU A 262 2.89 -17.26 8.71
CA LEU A 262 3.67 -18.49 8.64
C LEU A 262 4.34 -18.82 9.97
N ARG A 263 4.98 -17.84 10.63
CA ARG A 263 5.56 -18.05 11.98
C ARG A 263 4.51 -18.53 12.97
N ARG A 264 3.31 -17.95 12.93
CA ARG A 264 2.20 -18.34 13.80
C ARG A 264 1.70 -19.74 13.49
N ASP A 265 1.46 -20.05 12.20
CA ASP A 265 0.98 -21.36 11.77
C ASP A 265 1.99 -22.47 12.15
N LEU A 266 3.29 -22.21 12.08
CA LEU A 266 4.35 -23.15 12.48
C LEU A 266 4.40 -23.39 14.01
N LYS A 267 3.97 -22.43 14.83
CA LYS A 267 3.92 -22.57 16.31
C LYS A 267 2.62 -23.20 16.83
N ALA A 268 1.64 -23.43 15.96
CA ALA A 268 0.40 -24.16 16.23
C ALA A 268 -0.39 -23.78 17.51
N PRO A 269 -0.68 -22.50 17.82
CA PRO A 269 -1.62 -22.19 18.89
C PRO A 269 -3.05 -22.55 18.44
N GLN A 270 -3.56 -23.70 18.90
CA GLN A 270 -4.97 -24.10 18.78
C GLN A 270 -5.82 -23.21 19.70
N ILE A 271 -6.13 -21.99 19.26
CA ILE A 271 -7.06 -21.12 19.97
C ILE A 271 -8.34 -21.05 19.14
N ASN A 272 -9.45 -21.46 19.73
CA ASN A 272 -10.76 -21.34 19.10
C ASN A 272 -11.20 -19.86 19.08
N LEU A 273 -10.77 -19.16 18.04
CA LEU A 273 -11.10 -17.77 17.76
C LEU A 273 -12.44 -17.67 17.00
N ASN A 274 -13.50 -18.25 17.56
CA ASN A 274 -14.85 -18.21 16.98
C ASN A 274 -15.89 -17.66 17.96
N SER A 275 -15.94 -16.33 18.08
CA SER A 275 -17.01 -15.64 18.79
C SER A 275 -17.45 -14.39 18.02
N ALA A 276 -18.72 -13.99 18.16
CA ALA A 276 -19.23 -12.78 17.52
C ALA A 276 -18.49 -11.49 17.96
N PRO A 277 -18.17 -11.29 19.27
CA PRO A 277 -17.36 -10.16 19.71
C PRO A 277 -15.99 -10.11 19.02
N LEU A 278 -15.34 -11.27 18.87
CA LEU A 278 -14.02 -11.34 18.24
C LEU A 278 -14.06 -11.00 16.74
N ARG A 279 -15.11 -11.42 16.02
CA ARG A 279 -15.29 -11.06 14.60
C ARG A 279 -15.44 -9.56 14.42
N ARG A 280 -16.24 -8.90 15.28
CA ARG A 280 -16.40 -7.44 15.29
C ARG A 280 -15.08 -6.74 15.59
N PHE A 281 -14.37 -7.19 16.62
CA PHE A 281 -13.05 -6.63 16.96
C PHE A 281 -12.01 -6.81 15.86
N LYS A 282 -12.01 -7.96 15.18
CA LYS A 282 -11.18 -8.20 14.00
C LYS A 282 -11.53 -7.24 12.85
N GLY A 283 -12.81 -7.02 12.60
CA GLY A 283 -13.27 -6.02 11.63
C GLY A 283 -12.76 -4.62 11.97
N LEU A 284 -12.87 -4.22 13.23
CA LEU A 284 -12.34 -2.95 13.72
C LEU A 284 -10.82 -2.83 13.56
N ALA A 285 -10.06 -3.89 13.87
CA ALA A 285 -8.60 -3.89 13.69
C ALA A 285 -8.20 -3.74 12.21
N HIS A 286 -8.95 -4.35 11.28
CA HIS A 286 -8.73 -4.15 9.84
C HIS A 286 -9.15 -2.76 9.36
N LEU A 287 -10.27 -2.23 9.87
CA LEU A 287 -10.68 -0.86 9.61
C LEU A 287 -9.62 0.15 10.07
N ALA A 288 -9.12 -0.01 11.30
CA ALA A 288 -8.03 0.82 11.83
C ALA A 288 -6.77 0.71 10.96
N GLY A 289 -6.42 -0.50 10.50
CA GLY A 289 -5.32 -0.70 9.54
C GLY A 289 -5.52 0.05 8.22
N ALA A 290 -6.73 0.01 7.67
CA ALA A 290 -7.09 0.73 6.46
C ALA A 290 -7.06 2.26 6.67
N MET A 291 -7.54 2.75 7.82
CA MET A 291 -7.48 4.17 8.17
C MET A 291 -6.04 4.67 8.30
N VAL A 292 -5.14 3.91 8.95
CA VAL A 292 -3.71 4.26 9.02
C VAL A 292 -3.07 4.25 7.63
N PHE A 293 -3.39 3.26 6.79
CA PHE A 293 -2.92 3.23 5.41
C PHE A 293 -3.37 4.48 4.65
N LEU A 294 -4.65 4.84 4.70
CA LEU A 294 -5.18 6.03 4.03
C LEU A 294 -4.60 7.33 4.60
N THR A 295 -4.36 7.41 5.91
CA THR A 295 -3.70 8.56 6.56
C THR A 295 -2.24 8.70 6.09
N ALA A 296 -1.51 7.59 5.94
CA ALA A 296 -0.16 7.63 5.39
C ALA A 296 -0.15 8.08 3.91
N VAL A 297 -1.15 7.65 3.13
CA VAL A 297 -1.32 8.06 1.74
C VAL A 297 -1.70 9.55 1.63
N SER A 298 -2.59 10.07 2.48
CA SER A 298 -2.87 11.52 2.52
C SER A 298 -1.63 12.34 2.86
N GLY A 299 -0.73 11.81 3.71
CA GLY A 299 0.57 12.41 3.99
C GLY A 299 1.48 12.52 2.76
N ALA A 300 1.36 11.62 1.77
CA ALA A 300 2.11 11.74 0.51
C ALA A 300 1.64 12.93 -0.33
N PHE A 301 0.36 13.29 -0.28
CA PHE A 301 -0.14 14.51 -0.93
C PHE A 301 0.38 15.75 -0.21
N VAL A 302 0.40 15.76 1.13
CA VAL A 302 0.99 16.86 1.91
C VAL A 302 2.46 17.07 1.56
N ALA A 303 3.25 15.99 1.51
CA ALA A 303 4.65 16.06 1.12
C ALA A 303 4.84 16.41 -0.36
N GLY A 304 3.98 15.94 -1.26
CA GLY A 304 4.07 16.24 -2.70
C GLY A 304 3.72 17.69 -3.05
N LEU A 305 2.84 18.32 -2.27
CA LEU A 305 2.41 19.71 -2.45
C LEU A 305 3.19 20.71 -1.59
N ASP A 306 4.15 20.24 -0.78
CA ASP A 306 4.87 21.04 0.23
C ASP A 306 3.91 21.71 1.25
N ALA A 307 2.75 21.08 1.45
CA ALA A 307 1.65 21.62 2.26
C ALA A 307 1.95 21.63 3.78
N GLY A 308 3.05 21.00 4.20
CA GLY A 308 3.51 21.02 5.59
C GLY A 308 3.95 22.41 6.08
N LEU A 309 4.19 23.36 5.16
CA LEU A 309 4.63 24.73 5.43
C LEU A 309 3.51 25.78 5.35
N VAL A 310 2.26 25.35 5.16
CA VAL A 310 1.12 26.28 4.94
C VAL A 310 0.61 26.85 6.27
N TYR A 311 0.07 26.00 7.14
CA TYR A 311 -0.23 26.37 8.52
C TYR A 311 0.67 25.60 9.48
N ASN A 312 1.36 26.27 10.39
CA ASN A 312 2.33 25.66 11.31
C ASN A 312 1.92 25.77 12.79
N GLU A 313 0.63 25.68 13.03
CA GLU A 313 -0.01 25.66 14.34
C GLU A 313 -0.95 24.46 14.48
N PHE A 314 -1.28 24.07 15.72
CA PHE A 314 -2.19 22.98 16.04
C PHE A 314 -2.92 23.29 17.36
N PRO A 315 -4.23 23.02 17.50
CA PRO A 315 -5.12 22.32 16.56
C PRO A 315 -5.71 23.22 15.46
N THR A 316 -5.45 24.52 15.50
CA THR A 316 -5.98 25.49 14.52
C THR A 316 -5.20 25.51 13.20
N MET A 317 -5.77 26.17 12.21
CA MET A 317 -5.24 26.53 10.89
C MET A 317 -5.75 27.94 10.57
N GLY A 318 -4.91 28.95 10.70
CA GLY A 318 -5.28 30.36 10.55
C GLY A 318 -6.16 30.85 11.72
N GLY A 319 -5.92 30.35 12.95
CA GLY A 319 -6.73 30.68 14.12
C GLY A 319 -8.11 30.01 14.21
N LYS A 320 -8.51 29.21 13.21
CA LYS A 320 -9.76 28.43 13.18
C LYS A 320 -9.47 26.93 13.15
N ILE A 321 -10.39 26.07 13.58
CA ILE A 321 -10.19 24.60 13.50
C ILE A 321 -10.28 24.12 12.04
N VAL A 322 -11.13 24.77 11.26
CA VAL A 322 -11.33 24.52 9.83
C VAL A 322 -11.01 25.83 9.11
N PRO A 323 -10.14 25.83 8.09
CA PRO A 323 -9.90 27.01 7.24
C PRO A 323 -11.18 27.52 6.58
N ASP A 324 -11.15 28.73 6.05
CA ASP A 324 -12.30 29.29 5.36
C ASP A 324 -12.64 28.50 4.08
N ALA A 325 -13.92 28.49 3.70
CA ALA A 325 -14.40 27.64 2.61
C ALA A 325 -13.83 28.03 1.25
N ASP A 326 -13.49 29.31 1.06
CA ASP A 326 -12.80 29.83 -0.12
C ASP A 326 -11.34 29.38 -0.20
N GLU A 327 -10.68 29.13 0.95
CA GLU A 327 -9.35 28.52 0.99
C GLU A 327 -9.40 27.01 0.72
N LEU A 328 -10.44 26.31 1.20
CA LEU A 328 -10.61 24.86 1.00
C LEU A 328 -11.10 24.49 -0.42
N PHE A 329 -11.88 25.36 -1.06
CA PHE A 329 -12.47 25.14 -2.39
C PHE A 329 -12.14 26.31 -3.32
N ASP A 330 -10.86 26.60 -3.43
CA ASP A 330 -10.35 27.70 -4.24
C ASP A 330 -10.45 27.35 -5.74
N LYS A 331 -11.04 28.27 -6.52
CA LYS A 331 -11.21 28.14 -7.97
C LYS A 331 -9.89 28.12 -8.74
N ARG A 332 -8.79 28.62 -8.15
CA ARG A 332 -7.44 28.58 -8.75
C ARG A 332 -6.96 27.16 -9.02
N TYR A 333 -7.43 26.17 -8.25
CA TYR A 333 -7.09 24.77 -8.45
C TYR A 333 -8.10 24.03 -9.35
N ALA A 334 -9.13 24.71 -9.86
CA ALA A 334 -10.13 24.11 -10.74
C ALA A 334 -9.88 24.49 -12.20
N LYS A 335 -10.15 23.58 -13.14
CA LYS A 335 -10.22 23.90 -14.57
C LYS A 335 -11.65 24.18 -15.02
N SER A 336 -12.64 23.74 -14.25
CA SER A 336 -14.07 23.94 -14.47
C SER A 336 -14.83 23.84 -13.15
N ASP A 337 -16.09 24.27 -13.10
CA ASP A 337 -16.90 24.10 -11.88
C ASP A 337 -17.09 22.62 -11.49
N ALA A 338 -16.98 21.69 -12.46
CA ALA A 338 -17.14 20.26 -12.24
C ALA A 338 -15.95 19.59 -11.51
N ASP A 339 -14.75 20.18 -11.58
CA ASP A 339 -13.55 19.61 -10.96
C ASP A 339 -13.08 20.34 -9.69
N LEU A 340 -13.81 21.38 -9.28
CA LEU A 340 -13.54 22.16 -8.07
C LEU A 340 -13.29 21.27 -6.84
N TRP A 341 -14.15 20.28 -6.61
CA TRP A 341 -14.10 19.48 -5.39
C TRP A 341 -12.89 18.53 -5.35
N TRP A 342 -12.70 17.69 -6.38
CA TRP A 342 -11.65 16.67 -6.32
C TRP A 342 -10.25 17.27 -6.53
N ARG A 343 -10.11 18.31 -7.35
CA ARG A 343 -8.80 18.98 -7.52
C ARG A 343 -8.38 19.67 -6.24
N ASN A 344 -9.28 20.34 -5.54
CA ASN A 344 -8.91 20.94 -4.25
C ASN A 344 -8.43 19.88 -3.25
N ILE A 345 -9.10 18.73 -3.15
CA ILE A 345 -8.66 17.64 -2.25
C ILE A 345 -7.24 17.13 -2.54
N PHE A 346 -6.83 17.08 -3.81
CA PHE A 346 -5.57 16.45 -4.23
C PHE A 346 -4.48 17.40 -4.74
N GLU A 347 -4.81 18.66 -5.02
CA GLU A 347 -3.93 19.66 -5.63
C GLU A 347 -3.85 20.97 -4.81
N ASN A 348 -4.85 21.29 -3.96
CA ASN A 348 -4.79 22.44 -3.07
C ASN A 348 -4.01 22.10 -1.79
N PRO A 349 -2.87 22.76 -1.51
CA PRO A 349 -2.07 22.51 -0.30
C PRO A 349 -2.85 22.71 1.01
N VAL A 350 -3.71 23.72 1.10
CA VAL A 350 -4.53 23.99 2.31
C VAL A 350 -5.44 22.81 2.60
N THR A 351 -6.19 22.37 1.59
CA THR A 351 -7.15 21.25 1.69
C THR A 351 -6.43 19.94 1.97
N ALA A 352 -5.33 19.64 1.27
CA ALA A 352 -4.53 18.44 1.52
C ALA A 352 -3.98 18.39 2.96
N GLN A 353 -3.52 19.53 3.50
CA GLN A 353 -3.07 19.63 4.88
C GLN A 353 -4.21 19.41 5.88
N PHE A 354 -5.37 20.03 5.63
CA PHE A 354 -6.56 19.86 6.46
C PHE A 354 -7.06 18.41 6.46
N ASP A 355 -7.21 17.80 5.28
CA ASP A 355 -7.66 16.42 5.11
C ASP A 355 -6.74 15.43 5.83
N HIS A 356 -5.41 15.63 5.73
CA HIS A 356 -4.46 14.81 6.45
C HIS A 356 -4.62 14.93 7.98
N ARG A 357 -4.80 16.15 8.52
CA ARG A 357 -5.05 16.38 9.95
C ARG A 357 -6.37 15.74 10.40
N LEU A 358 -7.42 15.85 9.59
CA LEU A 358 -8.73 15.25 9.86
C LEU A 358 -8.64 13.72 9.88
N PHE A 359 -7.97 13.11 8.89
CA PHE A 359 -7.73 11.67 8.88
C PHE A 359 -6.86 11.23 10.05
N ALA A 360 -5.80 11.98 10.39
CA ALA A 360 -4.91 11.64 11.50
C ALA A 360 -5.64 11.65 12.85
N THR A 361 -6.43 12.70 13.13
CA THR A 361 -7.16 12.84 14.41
C THR A 361 -8.29 11.81 14.54
N THR A 362 -9.05 11.56 13.48
CA THR A 362 -10.09 10.52 13.47
C THR A 362 -9.50 9.11 13.62
N THR A 363 -8.41 8.82 12.90
CA THR A 363 -7.68 7.54 13.03
C THR A 363 -7.11 7.37 14.42
N PHE A 364 -6.54 8.42 15.01
CA PHE A 364 -6.01 8.40 16.37
C PHE A 364 -7.07 8.01 17.41
N GLY A 365 -8.27 8.60 17.33
CA GLY A 365 -9.39 8.23 18.19
C GLY A 365 -9.77 6.75 18.11
N VAL A 366 -9.81 6.20 16.89
CA VAL A 366 -10.07 4.76 16.67
C VAL A 366 -8.95 3.91 17.29
N LEU A 367 -7.68 4.29 17.13
CA LEU A 367 -6.54 3.53 17.66
C LEU A 367 -6.52 3.50 19.19
N LEU A 368 -6.84 4.62 19.85
CA LEU A 368 -6.96 4.67 21.32
C LEU A 368 -8.11 3.81 21.86
N SER A 369 -9.16 3.60 21.06
CA SER A 369 -10.28 2.73 21.45
C SER A 369 -9.90 1.23 21.48
N LEU A 370 -8.91 0.79 20.70
CA LEU A 370 -8.53 -0.62 20.59
C LEU A 370 -8.16 -1.28 21.92
N PRO A 371 -7.22 -0.73 22.74
CA PRO A 371 -6.90 -1.31 24.04
C PRO A 371 -8.08 -1.30 25.02
N LEU A 372 -8.97 -0.30 24.94
CA LEU A 372 -10.15 -0.20 25.80
C LEU A 372 -11.15 -1.31 25.45
N ILE A 373 -11.47 -1.45 24.16
CA ILE A 373 -12.39 -2.48 23.66
C ILE A 373 -11.83 -3.88 23.94
N ALA A 374 -10.52 -4.09 23.79
CA ALA A 374 -9.87 -5.38 24.07
C ALA A 374 -9.96 -5.82 25.55
N ARG A 375 -10.28 -4.90 26.47
CA ARG A 375 -10.45 -5.15 27.91
C ARG A 375 -11.89 -5.38 28.33
N VAL A 376 -12.87 -5.13 27.46
CA VAL A 376 -14.29 -5.43 27.72
C VAL A 376 -14.44 -6.92 28.08
N PRO A 377 -15.27 -7.31 29.07
CA PRO A 377 -15.33 -8.68 29.58
C PRO A 377 -15.53 -9.77 28.51
N SER A 378 -16.32 -9.47 27.47
CA SER A 378 -16.60 -10.38 26.35
C SER A 378 -15.37 -10.70 25.50
N LEU A 379 -14.41 -9.77 25.40
CA LEU A 379 -13.16 -9.93 24.64
C LEU A 379 -12.00 -10.35 25.55
N ARG A 380 -11.92 -9.82 26.78
CA ARG A 380 -10.84 -10.10 27.73
C ARG A 380 -10.70 -11.60 28.03
N LYS A 381 -11.82 -12.32 28.09
CA LYS A 381 -11.87 -13.78 28.31
C LYS A 381 -11.31 -14.59 27.13
N VAL A 382 -11.41 -14.07 25.91
CA VAL A 382 -11.08 -14.80 24.67
C VAL A 382 -9.72 -14.39 24.10
N LEU A 383 -9.34 -13.11 24.24
CA LEU A 383 -8.10 -12.59 23.69
C LEU A 383 -6.88 -13.08 24.51
N PRO A 384 -5.83 -13.59 23.85
CA PRO A 384 -4.56 -13.87 24.53
C PRO A 384 -3.93 -12.61 25.13
N ARG A 385 -3.18 -12.77 26.23
CA ARG A 385 -2.40 -11.67 26.84
C ARG A 385 -1.50 -10.98 25.81
N ALA A 386 -0.85 -11.75 24.93
CA ALA A 386 -0.01 -11.22 23.86
C ALA A 386 -0.78 -10.31 22.88
N THR A 387 -2.00 -10.68 22.50
CA THR A 387 -2.83 -9.85 21.60
C THR A 387 -3.23 -8.52 22.25
N ARG A 388 -3.55 -8.52 23.55
CA ARG A 388 -3.82 -7.28 24.29
C ARG A 388 -2.58 -6.39 24.41
N ARG A 389 -1.39 -6.98 24.60
CA ARG A 389 -0.15 -6.19 24.56
C ARG A 389 0.06 -5.53 23.20
N ILE A 390 -0.29 -6.19 22.09
CA ILE A 390 -0.23 -5.56 20.76
C ILE A 390 -1.19 -4.37 20.66
N THR A 391 -2.40 -4.44 21.23
CA THR A 391 -3.32 -3.29 21.24
C THR A 391 -2.76 -2.12 22.05
N ASP A 392 -2.09 -2.41 23.17
CA ASP A 392 -1.43 -1.37 24.00
C ASP A 392 -0.25 -0.74 23.25
N LEU A 393 0.60 -1.55 22.63
CA LEU A 393 1.71 -1.07 21.79
C LEU A 393 1.20 -0.25 20.59
N THR A 394 0.06 -0.62 20.01
CA THR A 394 -0.57 0.14 18.91
C THR A 394 -0.99 1.53 19.41
N ALA A 395 -1.54 1.64 20.61
CA ALA A 395 -1.92 2.94 21.18
C ALA A 395 -0.69 3.80 21.51
N VAL A 396 0.38 3.21 22.05
CA VAL A 396 1.65 3.93 22.28
C VAL A 396 2.23 4.44 20.96
N ALA A 397 2.31 3.58 19.94
CA ALA A 397 2.77 3.97 18.61
C ALA A 397 1.89 5.07 17.98
N ALA A 398 0.57 5.04 18.21
CA ALA A 398 -0.34 6.08 17.74
C ALA A 398 -0.08 7.43 18.41
N VAL A 399 0.15 7.45 19.73
CA VAL A 399 0.54 8.67 20.46
C VAL A 399 1.86 9.21 19.92
N SER A 400 2.89 8.36 19.80
CA SER A 400 4.17 8.76 19.23
C SER A 400 4.03 9.32 17.81
N GLN A 401 3.20 8.70 16.97
CA GLN A 401 2.98 9.13 15.59
C GLN A 401 2.32 10.51 15.49
N VAL A 402 1.29 10.76 16.31
CA VAL A 402 0.63 12.07 16.37
C VAL A 402 1.58 13.13 16.92
N THR A 403 2.33 12.81 17.98
CA THR A 403 3.37 13.71 18.51
C THR A 403 4.39 14.07 17.43
N LEU A 404 4.91 13.09 16.69
CA LEU A 404 5.84 13.33 15.57
C LEU A 404 5.21 14.20 14.48
N GLY A 405 3.92 14.02 14.18
CA GLY A 405 3.22 14.82 13.17
C GLY A 405 3.07 16.27 13.60
N ILE A 406 2.63 16.49 14.85
CA ILE A 406 2.49 17.82 15.44
C ILE A 406 3.85 18.51 15.56
N THR A 407 4.91 17.81 16.00
CA THR A 407 6.23 18.44 16.10
C THR A 407 6.83 18.73 14.72
N THR A 408 6.66 17.85 13.73
CA THR A 408 7.05 18.14 12.33
C THR A 408 6.39 19.42 11.84
N LEU A 409 5.11 19.61 12.17
CA LEU A 409 4.35 20.79 11.81
C LEU A 409 4.85 22.06 12.52
N LEU A 410 4.96 22.03 13.86
CA LEU A 410 5.32 23.20 14.67
C LEU A 410 6.75 23.69 14.40
N TYR A 411 7.66 22.80 14.04
CA TYR A 411 9.06 23.14 13.77
C TYR A 411 9.37 23.37 12.28
N LEU A 412 8.36 23.61 11.43
CA LEU A 412 8.53 23.92 10.01
C LEU A 412 9.19 22.78 9.21
N VAL A 413 8.71 21.56 9.39
CA VAL A 413 9.11 20.34 8.66
C VAL A 413 10.62 20.05 8.71
N PRO A 414 11.27 19.94 9.89
CA PRO A 414 12.67 19.51 9.94
C PRO A 414 12.81 18.09 9.38
N ILE A 415 13.76 17.88 8.46
CA ILE A 415 13.96 16.60 7.77
C ILE A 415 14.01 15.40 8.74
N PRO A 416 14.72 15.45 9.88
CA PRO A 416 14.72 14.33 10.83
C PRO A 416 13.33 14.02 11.41
N LEU A 417 12.54 15.05 11.77
CA LEU A 417 11.19 14.86 12.30
C LEU A 417 10.24 14.31 11.24
N ALA A 418 10.28 14.87 10.03
CA ALA A 418 9.47 14.40 8.90
C ALA A 418 9.79 12.94 8.53
N ALA A 419 11.09 12.58 8.48
CA ALA A 419 11.52 11.21 8.23
C ALA A 419 11.11 10.25 9.35
N MET A 420 11.23 10.67 10.62
CA MET A 420 10.73 9.88 11.75
C MET A 420 9.20 9.72 11.73
N HIS A 421 8.46 10.75 11.33
CA HIS A 421 7.01 10.67 11.18
C HIS A 421 6.62 9.67 10.08
N GLN A 422 7.32 9.66 8.95
CA GLN A 422 7.12 8.64 7.91
C GLN A 422 7.45 7.24 8.43
N ALA A 423 8.60 7.05 9.09
CA ALA A 423 8.99 5.77 9.68
C ALA A 423 7.97 5.27 10.73
N GLY A 424 7.49 6.18 11.59
CA GLY A 424 6.49 5.91 12.61
C GLY A 424 5.15 5.44 12.04
N SER A 425 4.75 5.94 10.87
CA SER A 425 3.54 5.46 10.18
C SER A 425 3.66 3.98 9.79
N VAL A 426 4.84 3.56 9.35
CA VAL A 426 5.12 2.16 8.98
C VAL A 426 5.21 1.29 10.25
N VAL A 427 5.76 1.79 11.35
CA VAL A 427 5.72 1.12 12.67
C VAL A 427 4.27 0.91 13.11
N LEU A 428 3.41 1.92 12.97
CA LEU A 428 2.00 1.81 13.32
C LEU A 428 1.27 0.77 12.46
N LEU A 429 1.54 0.72 11.15
CA LEU A 429 1.07 -0.34 10.26
C LEU A 429 1.61 -1.72 10.64
N THR A 430 2.84 -1.80 11.16
CA THR A 430 3.44 -3.04 11.68
C THR A 430 2.62 -3.58 12.85
N CYS A 431 2.30 -2.70 13.81
CA CYS A 431 1.48 -3.05 14.98
C CYS A 431 0.10 -3.57 14.56
N LEU A 432 -0.57 -2.89 13.63
CA LEU A 432 -1.91 -3.30 13.15
C LEU A 432 -1.86 -4.57 12.29
N THR A 433 -0.81 -4.76 11.50
CA THR A 433 -0.59 -6.01 10.75
C THR A 433 -0.38 -7.18 11.71
N ALA A 434 0.44 -6.99 12.76
CA ALA A 434 0.64 -7.98 13.80
C ALA A 434 -0.66 -8.28 14.57
N LEU A 435 -1.45 -7.25 14.89
CA LEU A 435 -2.76 -7.39 15.53
C LEU A 435 -3.69 -8.24 14.66
N GLY A 436 -3.84 -7.90 13.37
CA GLY A 436 -4.67 -8.64 12.42
C GLY A 436 -4.26 -10.10 12.28
N VAL A 437 -2.96 -10.39 12.23
CA VAL A 437 -2.44 -11.77 12.20
C VAL A 437 -2.70 -12.50 13.52
N SER A 438 -2.59 -11.83 14.67
CA SER A 438 -2.88 -12.43 15.98
C SER A 438 -4.35 -12.85 16.13
N LEU A 439 -5.25 -12.14 15.45
CA LEU A 439 -6.69 -12.40 15.41
C LEU A 439 -7.08 -13.40 14.30
N ARG A 440 -6.13 -13.84 13.47
CA ARG A 440 -6.37 -14.83 12.41
C ARG A 440 -6.50 -16.24 12.99
N ARG A 441 -7.41 -17.02 12.42
CA ARG A 441 -7.44 -18.47 12.60
C ARG A 441 -6.20 -19.09 11.95
N PRO A 442 -5.46 -19.98 12.65
CA PRO A 442 -4.40 -20.76 12.02
C PRO A 442 -4.95 -21.58 10.85
N ARG A 443 -4.20 -21.70 9.75
CA ARG A 443 -4.62 -22.55 8.62
C ARG A 443 -4.35 -24.02 8.94
N ALA A 444 -5.39 -24.86 8.91
CA ALA A 444 -5.28 -26.32 9.08
C ALA A 444 -4.29 -26.97 8.08
N ALA A 445 -4.11 -26.38 6.90
CA ALA A 445 -3.21 -26.88 5.86
C ALA A 445 -1.71 -26.93 6.26
N VAL A 446 -1.26 -26.04 7.15
CA VAL A 446 0.13 -26.08 7.66
C VAL A 446 0.33 -27.20 8.69
N GLN A 447 -0.75 -27.64 9.33
CA GLN A 447 -0.74 -28.75 10.30
C GLN A 447 -0.66 -30.12 9.60
N LEU A 448 -1.28 -30.25 8.42
CA LEU A 448 -1.19 -31.48 7.61
C LEU A 448 0.24 -31.71 7.08
N ALA A 449 0.94 -30.62 6.71
CA ALA A 449 2.32 -30.67 6.23
C ALA A 449 3.37 -30.95 7.33
N LYS A 450 2.98 -30.96 8.61
CA LYS A 450 3.82 -31.43 9.72
C LYS A 450 3.65 -32.93 9.99
N LYS A 451 2.59 -33.55 9.47
CA LYS A 451 2.25 -34.97 9.70
C LYS A 451 2.72 -35.89 8.57
N LEU A 452 3.37 -35.33 7.56
CA LEU A 452 4.05 -36.01 6.46
C LEU A 452 5.53 -35.64 6.56
#